data_AF-A0A353V9P7-F1
#
_entry.id   AF-A0A353V9P7-F1
#
_cell.length_a   1.000
_cell.length_b   1.000
_cell.length_c   1.000
_cell.angle_alpha   90.00
_cell.angle_beta   90.00
_cell.angle_gamma   90.00
#
_symmetry.space_group_name_H-M   'P 1'
#
loop_
_entity.id
_entity.type
_entity.pdbx_description
1 polymer ?
#
loop_
_entity_poly.entity_id
_entity_poly.type
_entity_poly.pdbx_seq_one_letter_code
_entity_poly.pdbx_strand_id
1 'polypeptide(L)' 'YGPQSGHELLERTAWHAAQHLRQLHVLVGRLGGVPAAPLPADAFAGLPLPDALW' A
#
# COMPACT_ATOMS: atom_id res chain seq x y z
N TYR A 1 -10.33 -16.75 -10.47
CA TYR A 1 -11.06 -15.63 -9.85
C TYR A 1 -12.36 -15.47 -10.60
N GLY A 2 -13.50 -15.62 -9.92
CA GLY A 2 -14.83 -15.48 -10.52
C GLY A 2 -15.14 -14.02 -10.90
N PRO A 3 -16.40 -13.70 -11.22
CA PRO A 3 -16.81 -12.32 -11.44
C PRO A 3 -16.42 -11.43 -10.25
N GLN A 4 -16.00 -10.20 -10.55
CA GLN A 4 -15.66 -9.18 -9.57
C GLN A 4 -16.41 -7.91 -9.92
N SER A 5 -16.94 -7.23 -8.93
CA SER A 5 -17.49 -5.89 -9.12
C SER A 5 -16.38 -4.88 -9.41
N GLY A 6 -16.72 -3.78 -10.08
CA GLY A 6 -15.78 -2.68 -10.28
C GLY A 6 -15.31 -2.08 -8.94
N HIS A 7 -16.17 -2.09 -7.92
CA HIS A 7 -15.83 -1.62 -6.59
C HIS A 7 -14.72 -2.46 -5.94
N GLU A 8 -14.88 -3.80 -5.90
CA GLU A 8 -13.87 -4.71 -5.34
C GLU A 8 -12.53 -4.60 -6.08
N LEU A 9 -12.58 -4.38 -7.40
CA LEU A 9 -11.36 -4.16 -8.18
C LEU A 9 -10.65 -2.88 -7.73
N LEU A 10 -11.36 -1.77 -7.63
CA LEU A 10 -10.79 -0.49 -7.24
C LEU A 10 -10.29 -0.49 -5.79
N GLU A 11 -11.05 -1.08 -4.86
CA GLU A 11 -10.61 -1.26 -3.47
C GLU A 11 -9.31 -2.05 -3.40
N ARG A 12 -9.26 -3.20 -4.09
CA ARG A 12 -8.07 -4.05 -4.13
C ARG A 12 -6.87 -3.34 -4.74
N THR A 13 -7.07 -2.63 -5.85
CA THR A 13 -5.99 -1.85 -6.48
C THR A 13 -5.48 -0.77 -5.54
N ALA A 14 -6.37 -0.05 -4.84
CA ALA A 14 -5.99 1.01 -3.92
C ALA A 14 -5.16 0.50 -2.73
N TRP A 15 -5.64 -0.52 -2.00
CA TRP A 15 -4.92 -1.01 -0.83
C TRP A 15 -3.63 -1.75 -1.21
N HIS A 16 -3.61 -2.45 -2.34
CA HIS A 16 -2.40 -3.13 -2.81
C HIS A 16 -1.30 -2.14 -3.24
N ALA A 17 -1.67 -1.05 -3.91
CA ALA A 17 -0.73 0.03 -4.23
C ALA A 17 -0.18 0.69 -2.95
N ALA A 18 -1.04 0.95 -1.97
CA ALA A 18 -0.63 1.47 -0.66
C ALA A 18 0.34 0.52 0.06
N GLN A 19 0.10 -0.80 0.02
CA GLN A 19 1.00 -1.78 0.61
C GLN A 19 2.38 -1.78 -0.06
N HIS A 20 2.43 -1.77 -1.39
CA HIS A 20 3.69 -1.68 -2.13
C HIS A 20 4.44 -0.36 -1.85
N LEU A 21 3.72 0.75 -1.70
CA LEU A 21 4.34 2.01 -1.30
C LEU A 21 5.05 1.91 0.05
N ARG A 22 4.41 1.27 1.04
CA ARG A 22 5.03 1.01 2.36
C ARG A 22 6.27 0.12 2.24
N GLN A 23 6.19 -0.94 1.43
CA GLN A 23 7.32 -1.85 1.17
C GLN A 23 8.50 -1.13 0.50
N LEU A 24 8.24 -0.27 -0.49
CA LEU A 24 9.27 0.51 -1.18
C LEU A 24 9.99 1.50 -0.26
N HIS A 25 9.27 2.18 0.65
CA HIS A 25 9.89 3.07 1.63
C HIS A 25 10.92 2.31 2.50
N VAL A 26 10.55 1.13 2.97
CA VAL A 26 11.46 0.28 3.76
C VAL A 26 12.62 -0.24 2.91
N LEU A 27 12.37 -0.62 1.67
CA LEU A 27 13.41 -1.11 0.77
C LEU A 27 14.45 -0.03 0.46
N VAL A 28 14.02 1.20 0.17
CA VAL A 28 14.94 2.33 -0.08
C VAL A 28 15.86 2.56 1.13
N GLY A 29 15.30 2.55 2.35
CA GLY A 29 16.10 2.69 3.56
C GLY A 29 17.10 1.53 3.75
N ARG A 30 16.69 0.29 3.45
CA ARG A 30 17.59 -0.88 3.51
C ARG A 30 18.75 -0.81 2.50
N LEU A 31 18.54 -0.13 1.38
CA LEU A 31 19.57 0.09 0.35
C LEU A 31 20.46 1.32 0.63
N GLY A 32 20.30 1.97 1.79
CA GLY A 32 21.08 3.15 2.18
C GLY A 32 20.60 4.46 1.54
N GLY A 33 19.45 4.45 0.86
CA GLY A 33 18.80 5.64 0.34
C GLY A 33 17.95 6.35 1.40
N VAL A 34 17.61 7.61 1.13
CA VAL A 34 16.62 8.36 1.92
C VAL A 34 15.27 8.21 1.22
N PRO A 35 14.28 7.52 1.81
CA PRO A 35 12.96 7.43 1.21
C PRO A 35 12.28 8.80 1.14
N ALA A 36 11.37 8.97 0.18
CA ALA A 36 10.54 10.16 0.10
C ALA A 36 9.69 10.35 1.37
N ALA A 37 9.11 11.54 1.52
CA ALA A 37 8.17 11.78 2.60
C ALA A 37 7.01 10.77 2.52
N PRO A 38 6.69 10.04 3.60
CA PRO A 38 5.58 9.10 3.59
C PRO A 38 4.26 9.85 3.44
N LEU A 39 3.27 9.18 2.84
CA LEU A 39 1.90 9.69 2.86
C LEU A 39 1.36 9.72 4.29
N PRO A 40 0.47 10.66 4.60
CA PRO A 40 -0.13 10.74 5.93
C PRO A 40 -1.05 9.52 6.17
N ALA A 41 -1.19 9.12 7.43
CA ALA A 41 -1.86 7.85 7.78
C ALA A 41 -3.36 7.83 7.42
N ASP A 42 -4.00 9.00 7.39
CA ASP A 42 -5.38 9.21 6.97
C ASP A 42 -5.62 8.90 5.49
N ALA A 43 -4.60 9.03 4.64
CA ALA A 43 -4.67 8.63 3.24
C ALA A 43 -4.93 7.13 3.05
N PHE A 44 -4.72 6.33 4.09
CA PHE A 44 -4.95 4.88 4.10
C PHE A 44 -6.21 4.46 4.87
N ALA A 45 -6.97 5.41 5.42
CA ALA A 45 -8.14 5.10 6.23
C ALA A 45 -9.19 4.31 5.44
N GLY A 46 -9.69 3.22 6.02
CA GLY A 46 -10.70 2.35 5.41
C GLY A 46 -10.17 1.33 4.40
N LEU A 47 -8.88 1.38 4.04
CA LEU A 47 -8.26 0.33 3.23
C LEU A 47 -7.98 -0.91 4.11
N PRO A 48 -8.23 -2.14 3.63
CA PRO A 48 -7.91 -3.36 4.35
C PRO A 48 -6.41 -3.68 4.26
N LEU A 49 -5.57 -2.76 4.76
CA LEU A 49 -4.12 -2.93 4.79
C LEU A 49 -3.73 -3.91 5.89
N PRO A 50 -2.84 -4.89 5.60
CA PRO A 50 -2.29 -5.73 6.63
C PRO A 50 -1.34 -4.94 7.55
N ASP A 51 -1.32 -5.29 8.83
CA ASP A 51 -0.35 -4.76 9.79
C ASP A 51 1.07 -5.16 9.40
N ALA A 52 1.22 -6.42 8.99
CA ALA A 52 2.47 -6.95 8.47
C ALA A 52 2.82 -6.31 7.12
N LEU A 53 4.11 -6.03 6.95
CA LEU A 53 4.62 -5.46 5.71
C LEU A 53 4.82 -6.53 4.61
N TRP A 54 4.93 -7.80 5.01
CA TRP A 54 5.21 -8.96 4.16
C TRP A 54 4.34 -10.15 4.55
#